data_AF-A0A7I7X684-F1
#
_entry.id   AF-A0A7I7X684-F1
#
_cell.length_a   1.000
_cell.length_b   1.000
_cell.length_c   1.000
_cell.angle_alpha   90.00
_cell.angle_beta   90.00
_cell.angle_gamma   90.00
#
_symmetry.space_group_name_H-M   'P 1'
#
loop_
_entity.id
_entity.type
_entity.pdbx_description
1 polymer ?
#
loop_
_entity_poly.entity_id
_entity_poly.type
_entity_poly.pdbx_seq_one_letter_code
_entity_poly.pdbx_strand_id
1 'polypeptide(L)'
;MPGAAAGRVLVVPESINSGWVARSSDGTRLAPVAVNGWQQGFVLPAGTDGAITLTFGPNRFYRFGMAGGLALLPLLALLAWWPARRARDPGPPALPWQPGRRVVSGGALAVGFLIAGPAGAAVFGAAMVLLWALRHRQRAFDAVRLGLSTGGLTAAGAMLCRHPWRSVDGYAGHSAGVQLAALISLAVLSATAMVVTGTAGRTQRRAS
;
A
#
# COMPACT_ATOMS: atom_id res chain seq x y z
N MET A 1 -25.90 -34.88 -15.58
CA MET A 1 -24.87 -35.95 -15.57
C MET A 1 -25.57 -37.21 -15.11
N PRO A 2 -25.57 -38.30 -15.88
CA PRO A 2 -26.28 -39.52 -15.53
C PRO A 2 -25.80 -40.10 -14.19
N GLY A 3 -26.72 -40.71 -13.44
CA GLY A 3 -26.43 -41.40 -12.18
C GLY A 3 -25.40 -42.52 -12.35
N ALA A 4 -24.55 -42.72 -11.35
CA ALA A 4 -23.58 -43.82 -11.30
C ALA A 4 -23.79 -44.65 -10.03
N ALA A 5 -23.55 -45.95 -10.10
CA ALA A 5 -23.70 -46.87 -8.97
C ALA A 5 -22.68 -46.63 -7.84
N ALA A 6 -21.55 -45.99 -8.16
CA ALA A 6 -20.51 -45.63 -7.20
C ALA A 6 -20.47 -44.11 -6.95
N GLY A 7 -19.98 -43.73 -5.76
CA GLY A 7 -19.68 -42.34 -5.44
C GLY A 7 -18.58 -41.78 -6.36
N ARG A 8 -18.69 -40.50 -6.72
CA ARG A 8 -17.75 -39.78 -7.60
C ARG A 8 -17.29 -38.49 -6.95
N VAL A 9 -16.26 -37.88 -7.51
CA VAL A 9 -15.82 -36.53 -7.12
C VAL A 9 -15.86 -35.64 -8.35
N LEU A 10 -16.56 -34.51 -8.23
CA LEU A 10 -16.47 -33.42 -9.21
C LEU A 10 -15.21 -32.63 -8.90
N VAL A 11 -14.29 -32.58 -9.85
CA VAL A 11 -13.01 -31.86 -9.72
C VAL A 11 -13.08 -30.57 -10.52
N VAL A 12 -12.69 -29.47 -9.89
CA VAL A 12 -12.46 -28.18 -10.53
C VAL A 12 -10.98 -27.87 -10.38
N PRO A 13 -10.20 -27.76 -11.47
CA PRO A 13 -8.74 -27.60 -11.43
C PRO A 13 -8.33 -26.16 -11.04
N GLU A 14 -8.91 -25.65 -9.96
CA GLU A 14 -8.68 -24.33 -9.38
C GLU A 14 -8.37 -24.48 -7.89
N SER A 15 -7.71 -23.47 -7.30
CA SER A 15 -7.37 -23.48 -5.87
C SER A 15 -8.63 -23.53 -4.99
N ILE A 16 -8.56 -24.31 -3.91
CA ILE A 16 -9.67 -24.43 -2.95
C ILE A 16 -10.15 -23.08 -2.41
N ASN A 17 -11.47 -22.87 -2.39
CA ASN A 17 -12.07 -21.65 -1.85
C ASN A 17 -13.40 -21.96 -1.14
N SER A 18 -13.48 -21.57 0.13
CA SER A 18 -14.63 -21.81 1.01
C SER A 18 -15.91 -21.07 0.60
N GLY A 19 -15.82 -20.09 -0.31
CA GLY A 19 -16.98 -19.37 -0.84
C GLY A 19 -17.78 -20.15 -1.89
N TRP A 20 -17.21 -21.21 -2.48
CA TRP A 20 -17.91 -22.07 -3.44
C TRP A 20 -18.80 -23.08 -2.75
N VAL A 21 -20.05 -23.17 -3.22
CA VAL A 21 -21.04 -24.14 -2.76
C VAL A 21 -21.61 -24.87 -3.97
N ALA A 22 -21.43 -26.19 -4.00
CA ALA A 22 -22.07 -27.05 -4.98
C ALA A 22 -23.37 -27.64 -4.42
N ARG A 23 -24.42 -27.66 -5.25
CA ARG A 23 -25.70 -28.29 -4.95
C ARG A 23 -26.10 -29.24 -6.07
N SER A 24 -26.68 -30.37 -5.69
CA SER A 24 -27.32 -31.32 -6.60
C SER A 24 -28.64 -30.77 -7.14
N SER A 25 -29.22 -31.44 -8.14
CA SER A 25 -30.47 -31.08 -8.82
C SER A 25 -31.68 -31.03 -7.88
N ASP A 26 -31.66 -31.83 -6.81
CA ASP A 26 -32.60 -31.85 -5.69
C ASP A 26 -32.35 -30.74 -4.64
N GLY A 27 -31.32 -29.91 -4.83
CA GLY A 27 -30.94 -28.82 -3.93
C GLY A 27 -30.02 -29.23 -2.77
N THR A 28 -29.68 -30.52 -2.66
CA THR A 28 -28.83 -31.06 -1.60
C THR A 28 -27.41 -30.51 -1.71
N ARG A 29 -26.87 -29.99 -0.60
CA ARG A 29 -25.51 -29.41 -0.57
C ARG A 29 -24.47 -30.53 -0.60
N LEU A 30 -23.54 -30.45 -1.55
CA LEU A 30 -22.45 -31.42 -1.66
C LEU A 30 -21.29 -31.07 -0.73
N ALA A 31 -20.65 -32.10 -0.17
CA ALA A 31 -19.51 -31.94 0.73
C ALA A 31 -18.26 -31.52 -0.07
N PRO A 32 -17.57 -30.42 0.31
CA PRO A 32 -16.33 -30.01 -0.35
C PRO A 32 -15.19 -30.96 0.04
N VAL A 33 -14.28 -31.21 -0.90
CA VAL A 33 -13.07 -32.03 -0.68
C VAL A 33 -11.88 -31.40 -1.43
N ALA A 34 -10.70 -31.43 -0.81
CA ALA A 34 -9.47 -31.02 -1.47
C ALA A 34 -8.93 -32.18 -2.32
N VAL A 35 -8.81 -31.96 -3.62
CA VAL A 35 -8.26 -32.95 -4.56
C VAL A 35 -6.78 -32.62 -4.79
N ASN A 36 -5.91 -33.65 -4.75
CA ASN A 36 -4.46 -33.48 -4.89
C ASN A 36 -3.82 -32.47 -3.91
N GLY A 37 -4.47 -32.17 -2.78
CA GLY A 37 -4.00 -31.24 -1.75
C GLY A 37 -4.18 -29.75 -2.05
N TRP A 38 -4.65 -29.37 -3.25
CA TRP A 38 -4.80 -27.94 -3.62
C TRP A 38 -6.02 -27.62 -4.48
N GLN A 39 -6.63 -28.62 -5.14
CA GLN A 39 -7.72 -28.43 -6.08
C GLN A 39 -9.08 -28.47 -5.38
N GLN A 40 -10.00 -27.64 -5.86
CA GLN A 40 -11.39 -27.64 -5.44
C GLN A 40 -12.12 -28.90 -5.93
N GLY A 41 -12.82 -29.58 -5.03
CA GLY A 41 -13.68 -30.71 -5.38
C GLY A 41 -14.93 -30.80 -4.52
N PHE A 42 -15.88 -31.60 -4.98
CA PHE A 42 -17.13 -31.90 -4.28
C PHE A 42 -17.49 -33.38 -4.41
N VAL A 43 -17.89 -34.01 -3.30
CA VAL A 43 -18.31 -35.42 -3.27
C VAL A 43 -19.72 -35.55 -3.85
N LEU A 44 -19.88 -36.43 -4.83
CA LEU A 44 -21.16 -36.83 -5.42
C LEU A 44 -21.52 -38.23 -4.91
N PRO A 45 -22.56 -38.39 -4.08
CA PRO A 45 -23.07 -39.70 -3.68
C PRO A 45 -23.46 -40.58 -4.88
N ALA A 46 -23.48 -41.90 -4.68
CA ALA A 46 -24.01 -42.83 -5.67
C ALA A 46 -25.47 -42.46 -6.03
N GLY A 47 -25.83 -42.63 -7.29
CA GLY A 47 -27.16 -42.26 -7.81
C GLY A 47 -27.39 -40.77 -8.02
N THR A 48 -26.42 -39.88 -7.74
CA THR A 48 -26.56 -38.45 -8.06
C THR A 48 -26.71 -38.26 -9.57
N ASP A 49 -27.88 -37.78 -9.98
CA ASP A 49 -28.25 -37.52 -11.38
C ASP A 49 -28.66 -36.05 -11.58
N GLY A 50 -28.56 -35.58 -12.81
CA GLY A 50 -28.93 -34.22 -13.20
C GLY A 50 -27.77 -33.23 -13.13
N ALA A 51 -28.11 -31.93 -13.13
CA ALA A 51 -27.14 -30.84 -13.14
C ALA A 51 -26.64 -30.53 -11.73
N ILE A 52 -25.34 -30.25 -11.60
CA ILE A 52 -24.74 -29.75 -10.36
C ILE A 52 -24.55 -28.24 -10.52
N THR A 53 -25.11 -27.45 -9.61
CA THR A 53 -24.98 -25.99 -9.64
C THR A 53 -23.92 -25.55 -8.66
N LEU A 54 -22.91 -24.83 -9.15
CA LEU A 54 -21.91 -24.17 -8.32
C LEU A 54 -22.29 -22.71 -8.15
N THR A 55 -22.33 -22.26 -6.90
CA THR A 55 -22.63 -20.87 -6.57
C THR A 55 -21.56 -20.30 -5.65
N PHE A 56 -21.14 -19.06 -5.94
CA PHE A 56 -20.22 -18.33 -5.06
C PHE A 56 -21.05 -17.45 -4.11
N GLY A 57 -21.25 -17.92 -2.88
CA GLY A 57 -22.12 -17.27 -1.90
C GLY A 57 -21.78 -15.79 -1.62
N PRO A 58 -20.49 -15.42 -1.49
CA PRO A 58 -20.10 -14.02 -1.25
C PRO A 58 -20.38 -13.07 -2.43
N ASN A 59 -20.62 -13.58 -3.65
CA ASN A 59 -20.86 -12.73 -4.83
C ASN A 59 -22.02 -11.76 -4.63
N ARG A 60 -23.07 -12.17 -3.90
CA ARG A 60 -24.24 -11.34 -3.65
C ARG A 60 -23.89 -10.06 -2.88
N PHE A 61 -23.08 -10.19 -1.82
CA PHE A 61 -22.67 -9.06 -0.99
C PHE A 61 -21.74 -8.14 -1.75
N TYR A 62 -20.84 -8.71 -2.56
CA TYR A 62 -20.01 -7.95 -3.47
C TYR A 62 -20.84 -7.09 -4.44
N ARG A 63 -21.84 -7.68 -5.10
CA ARG A 63 -22.72 -6.95 -6.02
C ARG A 63 -23.55 -5.88 -5.32
N PHE A 64 -24.08 -6.15 -4.13
CA PHE A 64 -24.79 -5.14 -3.34
C PHE A 64 -23.86 -3.99 -2.91
N GLY A 65 -22.65 -4.30 -2.45
CA GLY A 65 -21.66 -3.29 -2.07
C GLY A 65 -21.27 -2.41 -3.25
N MET A 66 -21.05 -3.00 -4.43
CA MET A 66 -20.74 -2.26 -5.66
C MET A 66 -21.90 -1.37 -6.10
N ALA A 67 -23.13 -1.91 -6.15
CA ALA A 67 -24.30 -1.14 -6.53
C ALA A 67 -24.57 0.00 -5.53
N GLY A 68 -24.45 -0.25 -4.23
CA GLY A 68 -24.59 0.75 -3.19
C GLY A 68 -23.53 1.84 -3.28
N GLY A 69 -22.25 1.46 -3.43
CA GLY A 69 -21.15 2.43 -3.59
C GLY A 69 -21.31 3.30 -4.83
N LEU A 70 -21.71 2.70 -5.96
CA LEU A 70 -21.98 3.45 -7.20
C LEU A 70 -23.19 4.40 -7.06
N ALA A 71 -24.23 3.97 -6.35
CA ALA A 71 -25.41 4.80 -6.08
C ALA A 71 -25.12 5.98 -5.14
N LEU A 72 -24.06 5.92 -4.32
CA LEU A 72 -23.63 7.04 -3.48
C LEU A 72 -22.92 8.16 -4.25
N LEU A 73 -22.35 7.87 -5.43
CA LEU A 73 -21.68 8.89 -6.25
C LEU A 73 -22.61 10.02 -6.74
N PRO A 74 -23.81 9.76 -7.31
CA PRO A 74 -24.72 10.85 -7.66
C PRO A 74 -25.19 11.62 -6.43
N LEU A 75 -25.39 10.97 -5.28
CA LEU A 75 -25.71 11.67 -4.04
C LEU A 75 -24.55 12.61 -3.62
N LEU A 76 -23.31 12.13 -3.66
CA LEU A 76 -22.14 12.95 -3.38
C LEU A 76 -22.02 14.13 -4.36
N ALA A 77 -22.28 13.90 -5.65
CA ALA A 77 -22.26 14.93 -6.67
C ALA A 77 -23.35 15.98 -6.44
N LEU A 78 -24.57 15.55 -6.07
CA LEU A 78 -25.64 16.46 -5.65
C LEU A 78 -25.24 17.28 -4.43
N LEU A 79 -24.61 16.68 -3.41
CA LEU A 79 -24.13 17.41 -2.23
C LEU A 79 -23.01 18.40 -2.58
N ALA A 80 -22.10 18.02 -3.48
CA ALA A 80 -20.99 18.88 -3.91
C ALA A 80 -21.45 20.05 -4.78
N TRP A 81 -22.45 19.85 -5.63
CA TRP A 81 -23.07 20.91 -6.45
C TRP A 81 -24.17 21.67 -5.74
N TRP A 82 -24.61 21.22 -4.55
CA TRP A 82 -25.63 21.90 -3.80
C TRP A 82 -25.12 23.29 -3.39
N PRO A 83 -25.76 24.38 -3.85
CA PRO A 83 -25.26 25.72 -3.59
C PRO A 83 -25.29 25.99 -2.09
N ALA A 84 -24.12 26.32 -1.52
CA ALA A 84 -24.02 26.76 -0.14
C ALA A 84 -24.70 28.14 -0.02
N ARG A 85 -26.00 28.15 0.33
CA ARG A 85 -26.85 29.36 0.38
C ARG A 85 -26.42 30.39 1.45
N ARG A 86 -25.39 30.09 2.24
CA ARG A 86 -24.77 31.01 3.20
C ARG A 86 -23.27 30.85 3.13
N ALA A 87 -22.60 31.76 2.43
CA ALA A 87 -21.19 32.02 2.66
C ALA A 87 -21.06 32.56 4.09
N ARG A 88 -20.90 31.66 5.06
CA ARG A 88 -20.39 32.06 6.38
C ARG A 88 -18.97 32.53 6.15
N ASP A 89 -18.59 33.63 6.78
CA ASP A 89 -17.20 34.05 6.85
C ASP A 89 -16.39 32.82 7.32
N PRO A 90 -15.49 32.26 6.48
CA PRO A 90 -14.81 31.00 6.76
C PRO A 90 -13.83 31.12 7.95
N GLY A 91 -13.67 32.31 8.50
CA GLY A 91 -12.72 32.58 9.57
C GLY A 91 -11.28 32.52 9.06
N PRO A 92 -10.29 32.58 9.96
CA PRO A 92 -8.89 32.48 9.57
C PRO A 92 -8.60 31.12 8.94
N PRO A 93 -7.72 31.05 7.92
CA PRO A 93 -7.35 29.80 7.28
C PRO A 93 -6.74 28.84 8.30
N ALA A 94 -7.04 27.54 8.15
CA ALA A 94 -6.41 26.51 8.95
C ALA A 94 -4.89 26.54 8.75
N LEU A 95 -4.16 26.81 9.83
CA LEU A 95 -2.70 26.83 9.80
C LEU A 95 -2.17 25.39 9.87
N PRO A 96 -1.18 25.02 9.04
CA PRO A 96 -0.53 23.71 9.15
C PRO A 96 0.16 23.58 10.51
N TRP A 97 0.13 22.39 11.09
CA TRP A 97 0.80 22.12 12.36
C TRP A 97 2.31 22.33 12.22
N GLN A 98 2.89 23.15 13.12
CA GLN A 98 4.31 23.46 13.16
C GLN A 98 4.97 22.85 14.41
N PRO A 99 5.20 21.52 14.44
CA PRO A 99 5.87 20.88 15.56
C PRO A 99 7.30 21.42 15.76
N GLY A 100 7.73 21.49 17.02
CA GLY A 100 9.08 21.96 17.34
C GLY A 100 10.17 21.04 16.76
N ARG A 101 11.35 21.60 16.45
CA ARG A 101 12.45 20.88 15.79
C ARG A 101 12.79 19.53 16.44
N ARG A 102 12.73 19.44 17.78
CA ARG A 102 12.99 18.19 18.52
C ARG A 102 11.99 17.08 18.19
N VAL A 103 10.70 17.42 18.05
CA VAL A 103 9.64 16.45 17.72
C VAL A 103 9.82 15.96 16.28
N VAL A 104 10.14 16.87 15.36
CA VAL A 104 10.38 16.51 13.96
C VAL A 104 11.63 15.63 13.81
N SER A 105 12.74 16.01 14.46
CA SER A 105 13.97 15.21 14.47
C SER A 105 13.75 13.83 15.10
N GLY A 106 13.03 13.76 16.22
CA GLY A 106 12.68 12.50 16.88
C GLY A 106 11.80 11.61 16.01
N GLY A 107 10.78 12.18 15.37
CA GLY A 107 9.92 11.48 14.43
C GLY A 107 10.68 10.95 13.21
N ALA A 108 11.59 11.74 12.63
CA ALA A 108 12.42 11.31 11.51
C ALA A 108 13.36 10.15 11.88
N LEU A 109 13.99 10.21 13.06
CA LEU A 109 14.83 9.11 13.56
C LEU A 109 14.01 7.85 13.86
N ALA A 110 12.81 8.00 14.43
CA ALA A 110 11.91 6.89 14.68
C ALA A 110 11.45 6.23 13.37
N VAL A 111 11.11 7.02 12.36
CA VAL A 111 10.78 6.50 11.02
C VAL A 111 11.97 5.76 10.41
N GLY A 112 13.17 6.34 10.47
CA GLY A 112 14.40 5.66 10.01
C GLY A 112 14.61 4.33 10.73
N PHE A 113 14.40 4.29 12.05
CA PHE A 113 14.47 3.06 12.85
C PHE A 113 13.43 2.03 12.45
N LEU A 114 12.18 2.43 12.20
CA LEU A 114 11.12 1.52 11.78
C LEU A 114 11.38 0.93 10.37
N ILE A 115 12.02 1.69 9.48
CA ILE A 115 12.30 1.24 8.12
C ILE A 115 13.48 0.24 8.08
N ALA A 116 14.58 0.53 8.77
CA ALA A 116 15.83 -0.24 8.62
C ALA A 116 16.60 -0.46 9.95
N GLY A 117 15.90 -0.38 11.08
CA GLY A 117 16.49 -0.57 12.41
C GLY A 117 17.54 0.49 12.76
N PRO A 118 18.55 0.14 13.58
CA PRO A 118 19.60 1.06 13.99
C PRO A 118 20.34 1.74 12.82
N ALA A 119 20.56 1.00 11.72
CA ALA A 119 21.20 1.54 10.53
C ALA A 119 20.36 2.65 9.87
N GLY A 120 19.04 2.46 9.80
CA GLY A 120 18.13 3.50 9.30
C GLY A 120 18.14 4.76 10.16
N ALA A 121 18.11 4.61 11.49
CA ALA A 121 18.24 5.76 12.40
C ALA A 121 19.57 6.51 12.20
N ALA A 122 20.67 5.79 12.02
CA ALA A 122 21.99 6.37 11.77
C ALA A 122 22.03 7.16 10.44
N VAL A 123 21.47 6.61 9.36
CA VAL A 123 21.43 7.28 8.05
C VAL A 123 20.57 8.54 8.09
N PHE A 124 19.40 8.49 8.75
CA PHE A 124 18.54 9.67 8.95
C PHE A 124 19.21 10.74 9.81
N GLY A 125 19.90 10.35 10.89
CA GLY A 125 20.68 11.24 11.73
C GLY A 125 21.81 11.92 10.96
N ALA A 126 22.58 11.14 10.18
CA ALA A 126 23.68 11.64 9.37
C ALA A 126 23.21 12.63 8.30
N ALA A 127 22.11 12.32 7.58
CA ALA A 127 21.53 13.23 6.60
C ALA A 127 21.06 14.55 7.22
N MET A 128 20.46 14.49 8.42
CA MET A 128 20.03 15.67 9.17
C MET A 128 21.22 16.54 9.58
N VAL A 129 22.28 15.95 10.12
CA VAL A 129 23.50 16.66 10.50
C VAL A 129 24.16 17.29 9.27
N LEU A 130 24.26 16.54 8.16
CA LEU A 130 24.85 17.00 6.91
C LEU A 130 24.11 18.22 6.35
N LEU A 131 22.79 18.13 6.16
CA LEU A 131 22.00 19.24 5.62
C LEU A 131 21.94 20.44 6.58
N TRP A 132 21.96 20.19 7.89
CA TRP A 132 22.06 21.26 8.88
C TRP A 132 23.40 21.99 8.82
N ALA A 133 24.51 21.27 8.65
CA ALA A 133 25.85 21.87 8.48
C ALA A 133 25.95 22.68 7.18
N LEU A 134 25.28 22.22 6.11
CA LEU A 134 25.25 22.89 4.80
C LEU A 134 24.24 24.03 4.70
N ARG A 135 23.41 24.28 5.73
CA ARG A 135 22.30 25.27 5.68
C ARG A 135 22.72 26.70 5.31
N HIS A 136 23.99 27.05 5.54
CA HIS A 136 24.53 28.37 5.22
C HIS A 136 25.23 28.42 3.85
N ARG A 137 25.42 27.28 3.19
CA ARG A 137 26.06 27.13 1.88
C ARG A 137 25.01 26.71 0.84
N GLN A 138 24.17 27.65 0.41
CA GLN A 138 23.01 27.40 -0.47
C GLN A 138 23.32 26.48 -1.67
N ARG A 139 24.39 26.77 -2.43
CA ARG A 139 24.80 25.93 -3.57
C ARG A 139 25.11 24.48 -3.19
N ALA A 140 25.82 24.28 -2.09
CA ALA A 140 26.17 22.93 -1.62
C ALA A 140 24.95 22.20 -1.03
N PHE A 141 24.08 22.94 -0.34
CA PHE A 141 22.82 22.42 0.17
C PHE A 141 21.93 21.91 -0.98
N ASP A 142 21.72 22.72 -2.02
CA ASP A 142 20.88 22.35 -3.16
C ASP A 142 21.47 21.19 -3.95
N ALA A 143 22.79 21.20 -4.19
CA ALA A 143 23.47 20.11 -4.89
C ALA A 143 23.37 18.78 -4.13
N VAL A 144 23.63 18.78 -2.81
CA VAL A 144 23.54 17.56 -1.98
C VAL A 144 22.11 17.08 -1.87
N ARG A 145 21.15 17.99 -1.65
CA ARG A 145 19.73 17.66 -1.60
C ARG A 145 19.26 17.00 -2.88
N LEU A 146 19.46 17.65 -4.03
CA LEU A 146 18.96 17.16 -5.32
C LEU A 146 19.70 15.90 -5.75
N GLY A 147 21.01 15.87 -5.57
CA GLY A 147 21.88 14.76 -5.95
C GLY A 147 21.60 13.49 -5.16
N LEU A 148 21.55 13.56 -3.81
CA LEU A 148 21.35 12.36 -2.99
C LEU A 148 19.89 11.89 -2.96
N SER A 149 18.91 12.79 -3.01
CA SER A 149 17.50 12.40 -3.05
C SER A 149 17.13 11.74 -4.39
N THR A 150 17.39 12.41 -5.51
CA THR A 150 17.02 11.89 -6.83
C THR A 150 17.98 10.81 -7.28
N GLY A 151 19.29 11.02 -7.08
CA GLY A 151 20.33 10.12 -7.56
C GLY A 151 20.33 8.76 -6.87
N GLY A 152 20.16 8.71 -5.54
CA GLY A 152 20.11 7.44 -4.81
C GLY A 152 18.94 6.54 -5.25
N LEU A 153 17.74 7.12 -5.41
CA LEU A 153 16.56 6.39 -5.85
C LEU A 153 16.66 5.96 -7.33
N THR A 154 17.23 6.82 -8.18
CA THR A 154 17.44 6.51 -9.61
C THR A 154 18.46 5.38 -9.78
N ALA A 155 19.55 5.41 -9.03
CA ALA A 155 20.57 4.35 -9.05
C ALA A 155 20.02 3.02 -8.51
N ALA A 156 19.27 3.06 -7.40
CA ALA A 156 18.58 1.89 -6.86
C ALA A 156 17.60 1.28 -7.87
N GLY A 157 16.79 2.13 -8.52
CA GLY A 157 15.85 1.71 -9.56
C GLY A 157 16.53 1.11 -10.78
N ALA A 158 17.59 1.75 -11.28
CA ALA A 158 18.36 1.24 -12.41
C ALA A 158 18.96 -0.16 -12.13
N MET A 159 19.40 -0.39 -10.89
CA MET A 159 19.92 -1.69 -10.46
C MET A 159 18.82 -2.76 -10.36
N LEU A 160 17.64 -2.40 -9.86
CA LEU A 160 16.48 -3.30 -9.81
C LEU A 160 15.97 -3.70 -11.20
N CYS A 161 16.04 -2.80 -12.18
CA CYS A 161 15.71 -3.12 -13.57
C CYS A 161 16.65 -4.16 -14.18
N ARG A 162 17.91 -4.22 -13.74
CA ARG A 162 18.88 -5.23 -14.22
C ARG A 162 18.68 -6.59 -13.57
N HIS A 163 18.22 -6.64 -12.32
CA HIS A 163 18.06 -7.87 -11.55
C HIS A 163 16.71 -7.91 -10.81
N PRO A 164 15.59 -8.10 -11.55
CA PRO A 164 14.23 -8.10 -11.00
C PRO A 164 13.96 -9.32 -10.11
N TRP A 165 12.81 -9.34 -9.42
CA TRP A 165 12.44 -10.36 -8.42
C TRP A 165 12.43 -11.84 -8.92
N ARG A 166 12.53 -12.07 -10.24
CA ARG A 166 12.67 -13.40 -10.85
C ARG A 166 13.92 -13.53 -11.74
N SER A 167 14.94 -12.68 -11.57
CA SER A 167 16.20 -12.85 -12.30
C SER A 167 16.89 -14.14 -11.87
N VAL A 168 17.46 -14.83 -12.87
CA VAL A 168 18.25 -16.04 -12.69
C VAL A 168 19.49 -15.77 -11.84
N ASP A 169 20.06 -14.56 -11.95
CA ASP A 169 21.25 -14.12 -11.21
C ASP A 169 20.95 -13.63 -9.79
N GLY A 170 19.71 -13.80 -9.31
CA GLY A 170 19.28 -13.36 -7.98
C GLY A 170 18.75 -11.91 -7.94
N TYR A 171 17.94 -11.61 -6.93
CA TYR A 171 17.20 -10.34 -6.81
C TYR A 171 18.05 -9.23 -6.18
N ALA A 172 18.28 -8.13 -6.92
CA ALA A 172 19.09 -7.01 -6.43
C ALA A 172 18.48 -6.24 -5.25
N GLY A 173 17.20 -6.42 -4.95
CA GLY A 173 16.55 -5.76 -3.80
C GLY A 173 17.06 -6.22 -2.44
N HIS A 174 17.74 -7.37 -2.36
CA HIS A 174 18.44 -7.79 -1.14
C HIS A 174 19.86 -7.21 -1.01
N SER A 175 20.35 -6.49 -2.03
CA SER A 175 21.69 -5.92 -1.97
C SER A 175 21.74 -4.72 -1.03
N ALA A 176 22.73 -4.72 -0.13
CA ALA A 176 22.93 -3.64 0.83
C ALA A 176 23.14 -2.29 0.14
N GLY A 177 23.77 -2.26 -1.04
CA GLY A 177 23.99 -1.04 -1.81
C GLY A 177 22.70 -0.41 -2.34
N VAL A 178 21.78 -1.21 -2.89
CA VAL A 178 20.48 -0.72 -3.38
C VAL A 178 19.61 -0.24 -2.22
N GLN A 179 19.60 -0.99 -1.12
CA GLN A 179 18.86 -0.61 0.09
C GLN A 179 19.42 0.68 0.71
N LEU A 180 20.75 0.81 0.81
CA LEU A 180 21.39 2.02 1.33
C LEU A 180 21.14 3.23 0.45
N ALA A 181 21.23 3.09 -0.88
CA ALA A 181 20.96 4.18 -1.81
C ALA A 181 19.51 4.70 -1.68
N ALA A 182 18.54 3.79 -1.57
CA ALA A 182 17.14 4.15 -1.33
C ALA A 182 16.94 4.82 0.04
N LEU A 183 17.59 4.31 1.09
CA LEU A 183 17.54 4.89 2.43
C LEU A 183 18.14 6.31 2.50
N ILE A 184 19.28 6.54 1.84
CA ILE A 184 19.90 7.86 1.75
C ILE A 184 18.95 8.86 1.08
N SER A 185 18.29 8.45 0.00
CA SER A 185 17.34 9.33 -0.69
C SER A 185 16.17 9.75 0.20
N LEU A 186 15.59 8.82 0.95
CA LEU A 186 14.51 9.10 1.91
C LEU A 186 15.01 9.97 3.07
N ALA A 187 16.19 9.69 3.61
CA ALA A 187 16.80 10.43 4.71
C ALA A 187 17.06 11.89 4.34
N VAL A 188 17.62 12.15 3.15
CA VAL A 188 17.90 13.51 2.64
C VAL A 188 16.60 14.26 2.34
N LEU A 189 15.59 13.60 1.78
CA LEU A 189 14.28 14.20 1.56
C LEU A 189 13.62 14.62 2.89
N SER A 190 13.64 13.75 3.88
CA SER A 190 13.13 14.04 5.23
C SER A 190 13.89 15.19 5.90
N ALA A 191 15.22 15.15 5.88
CA ALA A 191 16.08 16.19 6.45
C ALA A 191 15.87 17.56 5.79
N THR A 192 15.59 17.60 4.49
CA THR A 192 15.27 18.84 3.78
C THR A 192 14.03 19.50 4.34
N ALA A 193 12.94 18.75 4.53
CA ALA A 193 11.69 19.28 5.07
C ALA A 193 11.89 19.92 6.46
N MET A 194 12.83 19.39 7.26
CA MET A 194 13.18 19.93 8.57
C MET A 194 13.98 21.24 8.51
N VAL A 195 14.94 21.34 7.60
CA VAL A 195 15.80 22.54 7.50
C VAL A 195 15.03 23.71 6.90
N VAL A 196 14.16 23.46 5.92
CA VAL A 196 13.36 24.50 5.23
C VAL A 196 12.22 25.04 6.11
N THR A 197 11.61 24.22 6.97
CA THR A 197 10.56 24.69 7.90
C THR A 197 11.11 25.53 9.05
N GLY A 198 12.37 25.27 9.46
CA GLY A 198 13.02 26.02 10.54
C GLY A 198 13.38 27.48 10.20
N THR A 199 13.49 27.83 8.92
CA THR A 199 13.75 29.20 8.45
C THR A 199 12.47 30.04 8.39
N ALA A 200 11.34 29.47 7.97
CA ALA A 200 10.06 30.17 7.86
C ALA A 200 9.46 30.57 9.22
N GLY A 201 9.59 29.73 10.25
CA GLY A 201 9.09 30.04 11.61
C GLY A 201 9.86 31.17 12.31
N ARG A 202 11.10 31.47 11.88
CA ARG A 202 11.95 32.51 12.49
C ARG A 202 11.64 33.92 11.98
N THR A 203 11.20 34.05 10.73
CA THR A 203 10.71 35.30 10.14
C THR A 203 9.36 35.69 10.73
N GLN A 204 8.47 34.71 10.97
CA GLN A 204 7.14 34.98 11.51
C GLN A 204 7.15 35.43 12.98
N ARG A 205 8.08 34.90 13.81
CA ARG A 205 8.27 35.31 15.23
C ARG A 205 8.94 36.67 15.43
N ARG A 206 9.53 37.27 14.37
CA ARG A 206 10.13 38.61 14.42
C ARG A 206 9.17 39.71 13.97
N ALA A 207 8.04 39.33 13.36
CA ALA A 207 7.01 40.24 12.86
C ALA A 207 5.81 40.38 13.81
N SER A 208 5.86 39.73 14.97
CA SER A 208 4.90 39.79 16.08
C SER A 208 5.55 40.39 17.31
#